data_AF-A0A2V1N8X4-F1
#
_entry.id   AF-A0A2V1N8X4-F1
#
_cell.length_a   1.000
_cell.length_b   1.000
_cell.length_c   1.000
_cell.angle_alpha   90.00
_cell.angle_beta   90.00
_cell.angle_gamma   90.00
#
_symmetry.space_group_name_H-M   'P 1'
#
loop_
_entity.id
_entity.type
_entity.pdbx_description
1 polymer ?
#
loop_
_entity_poly.entity_id
_entity_poly.type
_entity_poly.pdbx_seq_one_letter_code
_entity_poly.pdbx_strand_id
1 'polypeptide(L)'
;MPSVHSEGRTRVLEYGDLTVRATPASSGVRTEIEVTNTYERNATYSVQISIADGKGWTAYNRFWLQDVPPGKTRRDVSVIGSKDMGPVPQVPKIYVDEFIPVVDRK
;
A
#
# COMPACT_ATOMS: atom_id res chain seq x y z
N MET A 1 9.77 13.58 0.42
CA MET A 1 8.84 13.62 1.57
C MET A 1 7.59 12.88 1.18
N PRO A 2 6.93 12.14 2.10
CA PRO A 2 5.67 11.51 1.78
C PRO A 2 4.61 12.55 1.44
N SER A 3 3.82 12.26 0.41
CA SER A 3 2.72 13.12 -0.05
C SER A 3 1.40 12.37 0.09
N VAL A 4 0.33 13.08 0.45
CA VAL A 4 -1.02 12.51 0.51
C VAL A 4 -1.98 13.43 -0.22
N HIS A 5 -2.74 12.86 -1.14
CA HIS A 5 -3.79 13.58 -1.87
C HIS A 5 -5.01 12.67 -2.12
N SER A 6 -6.03 13.21 -2.76
CA SER A 6 -7.26 12.48 -3.10
C SER A 6 -7.53 12.54 -4.59
N GLU A 7 -7.86 11.41 -5.18
CA GLU A 7 -8.39 11.26 -6.54
C GLU A 7 -9.84 10.78 -6.45
N GLY A 8 -10.79 11.73 -6.44
CA GLY A 8 -12.20 11.41 -6.16
C GLY A 8 -12.35 10.77 -4.77
N ARG A 9 -12.81 9.51 -4.73
CA ARG A 9 -12.96 8.72 -3.48
C ARG A 9 -11.69 7.98 -3.06
N THR A 10 -10.66 7.97 -3.91
CA THR A 10 -9.41 7.27 -3.65
C THR A 10 -8.46 8.19 -2.91
N ARG A 11 -7.88 7.71 -1.81
CA ARG A 11 -6.74 8.34 -1.15
C ARG A 11 -5.46 7.80 -1.76
N VAL A 12 -4.53 8.69 -2.09
CA VAL A 12 -3.24 8.33 -2.67
C VAL A 12 -2.15 8.79 -1.70
N LEU A 13 -1.27 7.87 -1.32
CA LEU A 13 -0.04 8.14 -0.59
C LEU A 13 1.13 7.84 -1.52
N GLU A 14 2.02 8.80 -1.69
CA GLU A 14 3.32 8.62 -2.35
C GLU A 14 4.41 8.60 -1.27
N TYR A 15 5.22 7.55 -1.24
CA TYR A 15 6.25 7.29 -0.25
C TYR A 15 7.53 6.80 -0.93
N GLY A 16 8.38 7.73 -1.41
CA GLY A 16 9.57 7.37 -2.17
C GLY A 16 9.18 6.63 -3.46
N ASP A 17 9.67 5.40 -3.61
CA ASP A 17 9.40 4.55 -4.77
C ASP A 17 8.09 3.73 -4.65
N LEU A 18 7.35 3.90 -3.56
CA LEU A 18 6.06 3.26 -3.29
C LEU A 18 4.91 4.25 -3.50
N THR A 19 3.89 3.84 -4.24
CA THR A 19 2.58 4.51 -4.28
C THR A 19 1.52 3.58 -3.71
N VAL A 20 0.64 4.09 -2.85
CA VAL A 20 -0.47 3.36 -2.26
C VAL A 20 -1.78 4.09 -2.58
N ARG A 21 -2.74 3.38 -3.16
CA ARG A 21 -4.07 3.87 -3.51
C ARG A 21 -5.11 3.13 -2.68
N ALA A 22 -5.84 3.84 -1.83
CA ALA A 22 -6.87 3.29 -0.96
C ALA A 22 -8.25 3.83 -1.34
N THR A 23 -9.11 2.96 -1.87
CA THR A 23 -10.47 3.29 -2.30
C THR A 23 -11.48 2.57 -1.40
N PRO A 24 -12.42 3.29 -0.74
CA PRO A 24 -13.50 2.66 0.00
C PRO A 24 -14.33 1.73 -0.89
N ALA A 25 -14.58 0.51 -0.44
CA ALA A 25 -15.43 -0.48 -1.09
C ALA A 25 -16.49 -1.01 -0.12
N SER A 26 -17.41 -1.85 -0.60
CA SER A 26 -18.52 -2.37 0.21
C SER A 26 -18.07 -3.36 1.31
N SER A 27 -16.96 -4.07 1.09
CA SER A 27 -16.46 -5.11 1.99
C SER A 27 -15.21 -4.71 2.78
N GLY A 28 -14.65 -3.52 2.55
CA GLY A 28 -13.38 -3.07 3.12
C GLY A 28 -12.79 -1.95 2.27
N VAL A 29 -11.48 -1.75 2.33
CA VAL A 29 -10.80 -0.73 1.52
C VAL A 29 -9.96 -1.42 0.45
N ARG A 30 -10.32 -1.25 -0.84
CA ARG A 30 -9.50 -1.72 -1.95
C ARG A 30 -8.20 -0.93 -1.92
N THR A 31 -7.11 -1.62 -1.62
CA THR A 31 -5.78 -1.06 -1.49
C THR A 31 -4.91 -1.62 -2.60
N GLU A 32 -4.45 -0.75 -3.47
CA GLU A 32 -3.49 -1.05 -4.52
C GLU A 32 -2.16 -0.42 -4.18
N ILE A 33 -1.09 -1.20 -4.37
CA ILE A 33 0.27 -0.71 -4.19
C ILE A 33 1.03 -0.83 -5.50
N GLU A 34 1.95 0.11 -5.70
CA GLU A 34 2.84 0.18 -6.84
C GLU A 34 4.25 0.46 -6.33
N VAL A 35 5.23 -0.35 -6.72
CA VAL A 35 6.64 -0.14 -6.36
C VAL A 35 7.48 -0.05 -7.63
N THR A 36 8.25 1.03 -7.76
CA THR A 36 9.29 1.18 -8.78
C THR A 36 10.63 0.72 -8.23
N ASN A 37 11.27 -0.25 -8.88
CA ASN A 37 12.60 -0.66 -8.48
C ASN A 37 13.67 0.29 -9.01
N THR A 38 14.23 1.11 -8.13
CA THR A 38 15.31 2.05 -8.44
C THR A 38 16.72 1.45 -8.31
N TYR A 39 16.83 0.19 -7.87
CA TYR A 39 18.12 -0.53 -7.81
C TYR A 39 18.53 -1.06 -9.18
N GLU A 40 19.84 -1.19 -9.40
CA GLU A 40 20.44 -1.76 -10.62
C GLU A 40 20.32 -3.29 -10.71
N ARG A 41 19.61 -3.94 -9.78
CA ARG A 41 19.37 -5.38 -9.74
C ARG A 41 17.91 -5.69 -9.42
N ASN A 42 17.48 -6.92 -9.68
CA ASN A 42 16.16 -7.40 -9.26
C ASN A 42 16.02 -7.25 -7.74
N ALA A 43 14.83 -6.85 -7.29
CA ALA A 43 14.51 -6.68 -5.88
C ALA A 43 13.13 -7.27 -5.58
N THR A 44 13.03 -7.97 -4.45
CA THR A 44 11.74 -8.36 -3.88
C THR A 44 11.37 -7.35 -2.80
N TYR A 45 10.13 -6.88 -2.77
CA TYR A 45 9.67 -5.92 -1.77
C TYR A 45 8.67 -6.56 -0.81
N SER A 46 8.94 -6.43 0.50
CA SER A 46 7.95 -6.68 1.54
C SER A 46 7.33 -5.34 1.94
N VAL A 47 6.03 -5.20 1.73
CA VAL A 47 5.31 -3.96 2.00
C VAL A 47 4.16 -4.25 2.95
N GLN A 48 4.15 -3.64 4.12
CA GLN A 48 3.02 -3.72 5.04
C GLN A 48 2.30 -2.38 5.09
N ILE A 49 1.01 -2.42 4.77
CA ILE A 49 0.13 -1.26 4.77
C ILE A 49 -0.95 -1.44 5.82
N SER A 50 -1.13 -0.43 6.66
CA SER A 50 -2.29 -0.27 7.52
C SER A 50 -3.25 0.79 6.98
N ILE A 51 -4.54 0.51 7.07
CA ILE A 51 -5.62 1.45 6.75
C ILE A 51 -6.42 1.71 8.02
N ALA A 52 -6.71 2.98 8.34
CA ALA A 52 -7.52 3.36 9.48
C ALA A 52 -8.57 4.43 9.18
N ASP A 53 -9.57 4.56 10.05
CA ASP A 53 -10.48 5.72 10.11
C ASP A 53 -10.01 6.83 11.07
N GLY A 54 -9.03 6.52 11.93
CA GLY A 54 -8.57 7.40 13.01
C GLY A 54 -9.53 7.53 14.20
N LYS A 55 -10.52 6.64 14.31
CA LYS A 55 -11.52 6.57 15.38
C LYS A 55 -11.62 5.19 16.04
N GLY A 56 -10.91 4.18 15.51
CA GLY A 56 -10.80 2.85 16.12
C GLY A 56 -10.85 1.70 15.11
N TRP A 57 -11.28 1.97 13.87
CA TRP A 57 -11.17 1.01 12.77
C TRP A 57 -9.74 1.04 12.24
N THR A 58 -9.01 -0.07 12.35
CA THR A 58 -7.68 -0.24 11.76
C THR A 58 -7.52 -1.67 11.28
N ALA A 59 -7.10 -1.86 10.04
CA ALA A 59 -6.80 -3.16 9.44
C ALA A 59 -5.51 -3.07 8.63
N TYR A 60 -4.81 -4.18 8.46
CA TYR A 60 -3.54 -4.22 7.74
C TYR A 60 -3.47 -5.38 6.75
N ASN A 61 -2.58 -5.26 5.77
CA ASN A 61 -2.19 -6.36 4.91
C ASN A 61 -0.70 -6.26 4.55
N ARG A 62 -0.08 -7.41 4.26
CA ARG A 62 1.28 -7.49 3.75
C ARG A 62 1.24 -7.92 2.29
N PHE A 63 2.00 -7.21 1.47
CA PHE A 63 2.17 -7.46 0.05
C PHE A 63 3.60 -7.89 -0.23
N TRP A 64 3.76 -8.76 -1.22
CA TRP A 64 5.04 -9.31 -1.64
C TRP A 64 5.22 -9.13 -3.15
N LEU A 65 5.96 -8.10 -3.56
CA LEU A 65 6.29 -7.89 -4.96
C LEU A 65 7.63 -8.56 -5.26
N GLN A 66 7.61 -9.78 -5.78
CA GLN A 66 8.80 -10.56 -6.08
C GLN A 66 9.51 -10.06 -7.34
N ASP A 67 10.84 -10.21 -7.39
CA ASP A 67 11.67 -10.08 -8.59
C ASP A 67 11.35 -8.88 -9.48
N VAL A 68 11.12 -7.70 -8.89
CA VAL A 68 10.87 -6.47 -9.66
C VAL A 68 12.16 -6.10 -10.40
N PRO A 69 12.20 -6.07 -11.74
CA PRO A 69 13.45 -5.80 -12.46
C PRO A 69 13.92 -4.33 -12.31
N PRO A 70 15.21 -4.03 -12.56
CA PRO A 70 15.74 -2.66 -12.51
C PRO A 70 14.96 -1.68 -13.38
N GLY A 71 14.61 -0.53 -12.82
CA GLY A 71 13.86 0.52 -13.49
C GLY A 71 12.42 0.12 -13.89
N LYS A 72 11.91 -1.01 -13.39
CA LYS A 72 10.54 -1.47 -13.65
C LYS A 72 9.67 -1.26 -12.43
N THR A 73 8.38 -1.16 -12.72
CA THR A 73 7.33 -1.01 -11.74
C THR A 73 6.51 -2.29 -11.65
N ARG A 74 6.20 -2.75 -10.44
CA ARG A 74 5.25 -3.85 -10.20
C ARG A 74 4.11 -3.36 -9.30
N ARG A 75 2.94 -3.97 -9.46
CA ARG A 75 1.71 -3.65 -8.74
C ARG A 75 1.13 -4.87 -8.06
N ASP A 76 0.43 -4.65 -6.96
CA ASP A 76 -0.40 -5.65 -6.29
C ASP A 76 -1.63 -4.99 -5.67
N VAL A 77 -2.70 -5.77 -5.44
CA VAL A 77 -3.98 -5.27 -4.95
C VAL A 77 -4.62 -6.24 -3.97
N SER A 78 -5.18 -5.72 -2.90
CA SER A 78 -5.97 -6.48 -1.93
C SER A 78 -7.07 -5.62 -1.33
N VAL A 79 -8.09 -6.26 -0.76
CA VAL A 79 -9.07 -5.57 0.09
C VAL A 79 -8.61 -5.71 1.53
N ILE A 80 -8.35 -4.56 2.18
CA ILE A 80 -7.90 -4.50 3.57
C ILE A 80 -9.10 -4.23 4.49
N GLY A 81 -9.20 -5.04 5.55
CA GLY A 81 -10.26 -4.97 6.56
C GLY A 81 -11.58 -5.60 6.13
N SER A 82 -12.58 -5.53 7.01
CA SER A 82 -13.92 -6.04 6.76
C SER A 82 -15.00 -5.13 7.34
N LYS A 83 -16.25 -5.34 6.90
CA LYS A 83 -17.44 -4.69 7.48
C LYS A 83 -17.73 -5.12 8.94
N ASP A 84 -17.21 -6.27 9.36
CA ASP A 84 -17.44 -6.82 10.70
C ASP A 84 -16.59 -6.09 11.76
N MET A 85 -15.58 -5.35 11.31
CA MET A 85 -14.76 -4.45 12.14
C MET A 85 -15.44 -3.10 12.41
N GLY A 86 -16.62 -2.88 11.83
CA GLY A 86 -17.36 -1.61 11.86
C GLY A 86 -17.47 -0.95 10.48
N PRO A 87 -18.01 0.28 10.41
CA PRO A 87 -18.21 0.98 9.16
C PRO A 87 -16.90 1.18 8.41
N VAL A 88 -16.86 0.76 7.14
CA VAL A 88 -15.69 0.94 6.28
C VAL A 88 -15.34 2.43 6.16
N PRO A 89 -14.06 2.83 6.36
CA PRO A 89 -13.64 4.23 6.26
C PRO A 89 -13.96 4.82 4.88
N GLN A 90 -14.74 5.91 4.85
CA GLN A 90 -15.02 6.64 3.59
C GLN A 90 -13.88 7.58 3.19
N VAL A 91 -13.03 7.95 4.15
CA VAL A 91 -11.81 8.72 3.92
C VAL A 91 -10.66 7.96 4.61
N PRO A 92 -10.13 6.90 3.98
CA PRO A 92 -9.13 6.03 4.61
C PRO A 92 -7.84 6.81 4.90
N LYS A 93 -7.23 6.55 6.06
CA LYS A 93 -5.88 6.98 6.39
C LYS A 93 -4.93 5.83 6.08
N ILE A 94 -3.91 6.10 5.27
CA ILE A 94 -2.93 5.10 4.83
C ILE A 94 -1.67 5.26 5.71
N TYR A 95 -1.16 4.14 6.21
CA TYR A 95 0.12 4.06 6.90
C TYR A 95 0.99 3.00 6.23
N VAL A 96 2.25 3.35 5.98
CA VAL A 96 3.28 2.41 5.53
C VAL A 96 4.01 1.94 6.78
N ASP A 97 3.69 0.73 7.24
CA ASP A 97 4.30 0.16 8.44
C ASP A 97 5.66 -0.45 8.12
N GLU A 98 5.79 -1.05 6.94
CA GLU A 98 7.02 -1.67 6.44
C GLU A 98 7.14 -1.42 4.94
N PHE A 99 8.31 -0.99 4.48
CA PHE A 99 8.68 -0.92 3.07
C PHE A 99 10.15 -1.30 2.94
N ILE A 100 10.42 -2.59 2.82
CA ILE A 100 11.77 -3.15 2.83
C ILE A 100 12.07 -3.82 1.49
N PRO A 101 13.10 -3.36 0.75
CA PRO A 101 13.66 -4.12 -0.35
C PRO A 101 14.46 -5.30 0.21
N VAL A 102 13.96 -6.51 0.01
CA VAL A 102 14.69 -7.77 0.14
C VAL A 102 15.52 -7.94 -1.13
N VAL A 103 16.67 -7.27 -1.13
CA VAL A 103 17.72 -7.47 -2.11
C VAL A 103 18.72 -8.47 -1.55
N ASP A 104 19.11 -9.47 -2.34
CA ASP A 104 20.25 -10.31 -1.96
C ASP A 104 21.45 -9.40 -1.70
N ARG A 105 21.99 -9.47 -0.48
CA ARG A 105 23.30 -8.90 -0.17
C ARG A 105 24.32 -9.80 -0.86
N LYS A 106 24.91 -9.30 -1.95
CA LYS A 106 26.18 -9.83 -2.46
C LYS A 106 27.26 -9.68 -1.41
#